data_AF-A0A243AAA4-F1
#
_entry.id   AF-A0A243AAA4-F1
#
_cell.length_a   1.000
_cell.length_b   1.000
_cell.length_c   1.000
_cell.angle_alpha   90.00
_cell.angle_beta   90.00
_cell.angle_gamma   90.00
#
_symmetry.space_group_name_H-M   'P 1'
#
loop_
_entity.id
_entity.type
_entity.pdbx_description
1 polymer ?
#
loop_
_entity_poly.entity_id
_entity_poly.type
_entity_poly.pdbx_seq_one_letter_code
_entity_poly.pdbx_strand_id
1 'polypeptide(L)'
;MLMIVLIAIGVFLFISQIYIATLLHKYESSWWWGGLSFLLPLGLNVYVYQIIILEKRSGDCFEKLNPKERKLWRKIYFLVLMQYMFLFSCFGFLASPALMF
;
A
#
# COMPACT_ATOMS: atom_id res chain seq x y z
N MET A 1 -26.37 -6.24 -3.95
CA MET A 1 -25.73 -4.91 -4.00
C MET A 1 -24.43 -4.87 -3.18
N LEU A 2 -24.44 -5.26 -1.90
CA LEU A 2 -23.25 -5.30 -1.03
C LEU A 2 -22.08 -6.14 -1.60
N MET A 3 -22.36 -7.35 -2.09
CA MET A 3 -21.34 -8.22 -2.71
C MET A 3 -20.64 -7.58 -3.91
N ILE A 4 -21.39 -6.85 -4.75
CA ILE A 4 -20.82 -6.16 -5.92
C ILE A 4 -19.90 -5.02 -5.47
N VAL A 5 -20.26 -4.30 -4.41
CA VAL A 5 -19.44 -3.25 -3.81
C VAL A 5 -18.15 -3.84 -3.21
N LEU A 6 -18.25 -4.96 -2.50
CA LEU A 6 -17.09 -5.65 -1.93
C LEU A 6 -16.14 -6.18 -3.01
N ILE A 7 -16.68 -6.75 -4.09
CA ILE A 7 -15.88 -7.18 -5.25
C ILE A 7 -15.21 -5.98 -5.91
N ALA A 8 -15.92 -4.86 -6.10
CA ALA A 8 -15.35 -3.65 -6.68
C ALA A 8 -14.22 -3.07 -5.82
N ILE A 9 -14.39 -3.05 -4.50
CA ILE A 9 -13.35 -2.64 -3.54
C ILE A 9 -12.14 -3.58 -3.61
N GLY A 10 -12.38 -4.90 -3.64
CA GLY A 10 -11.31 -5.90 -3.76
C GLY A 10 -10.50 -5.75 -5.04
N VAL A 11 -11.17 -5.57 -6.19
CA VAL A 11 -10.52 -5.36 -7.49
C VAL A 11 -9.75 -4.04 -7.49
N PHE A 12 -10.32 -2.96 -6.95
CA PHE A 12 -9.64 -1.66 -6.84
C PHE A 12 -8.37 -1.78 -6.02
N LEU A 13 -8.44 -2.40 -4.84
CA LEU A 13 -7.29 -2.63 -3.96
C LEU A 13 -6.22 -3.48 -4.62
N PHE A 14 -6.62 -4.53 -5.34
CA PHE A 14 -5.71 -5.42 -6.05
C PHE A 14 -4.94 -4.69 -7.16
N ILE A 15 -5.63 -3.93 -8.02
CA ILE A 15 -5.01 -3.16 -9.11
C ILE A 15 -4.06 -2.10 -8.55
N SER A 16 -4.50 -1.36 -7.53
CA SER A 16 -3.68 -0.30 -6.94
C SER A 16 -2.46 -0.87 -6.20
N GLN A 17 -2.56 -2.08 -5.64
CA GLN A 17 -1.40 -2.77 -5.07
C GLN A 17 -0.39 -3.22 -6.12
N ILE A 18 -0.85 -3.82 -7.22
CA ILE A 18 0.04 -4.17 -8.35
C ILE A 18 0.81 -2.94 -8.82
N TYR A 19 0.14 -1.79 -8.90
CA TYR A 19 0.77 -0.53 -9.28
C TYR A 19 1.86 -0.09 -8.28
N ILE A 20 1.57 -0.10 -6.98
CA ILE A 20 2.51 0.26 -5.92
C ILE A 20 3.72 -0.67 -5.91
N ALA A 21 3.49 -1.97 -6.03
CA ALA A 21 4.55 -2.95 -6.09
C ALA A 21 5.44 -2.81 -7.32
N THR A 22 4.86 -2.49 -8.48
CA THR A 22 5.63 -2.21 -9.69
C THR A 22 6.54 -1.00 -9.49
N LEU A 23 6.05 0.05 -8.82
CA LEU A 23 6.85 1.22 -8.49
C LEU A 23 7.94 0.89 -7.45
N LEU A 24 7.62 0.10 -6.43
CA LEU A 24 8.58 -0.38 -5.43
C LEU A 24 9.65 -1.27 -6.06
N HIS A 25 9.30 -2.14 -6.98
CA HIS A 25 10.24 -2.97 -7.72
C HIS A 25 11.20 -2.10 -8.55
N LYS A 26 10.69 -1.06 -9.22
CA LYS A 26 11.55 -0.07 -9.91
C LYS A 26 12.43 0.74 -8.95
N TYR A 27 11.95 0.99 -7.73
CA TYR A 27 12.65 1.80 -6.74
C TYR A 27 13.71 1.03 -5.94
N GLU A 28 13.49 -0.25 -5.66
CA GLU A 28 14.40 -1.09 -4.89
C GLU A 28 15.21 -2.08 -5.74
N SER A 29 14.86 -2.27 -7.02
CA SER A 29 15.43 -3.31 -7.89
C SER A 29 15.40 -4.72 -7.27
N SER A 30 14.51 -4.94 -6.29
CA SER A 30 14.42 -6.18 -5.53
C SER A 30 13.21 -6.98 -5.98
N TRP A 31 13.44 -8.25 -6.31
CA TRP A 31 12.40 -9.17 -6.81
C TRP A 31 11.38 -9.56 -5.72
N TRP A 32 11.76 -9.38 -4.45
CA TRP A 32 10.92 -9.66 -3.27
C TRP A 32 9.60 -8.88 -3.26
N TRP A 33 9.55 -7.70 -3.89
CA TRP A 33 8.31 -6.92 -4.00
C TRP A 33 7.26 -7.58 -4.87
N GLY A 34 7.65 -8.32 -5.92
CA GLY A 34 6.73 -9.09 -6.75
C GLY A 34 6.00 -10.17 -5.93
N GLY A 35 6.72 -10.85 -5.03
CA GLY A 35 6.13 -11.84 -4.11
C GLY A 35 5.26 -11.21 -3.03
N LEU A 36 5.68 -10.07 -2.46
CA LEU A 36 4.91 -9.34 -1.45
C LEU A 36 3.55 -8.87 -2.00
N SER A 37 3.51 -8.48 -3.28
CA SER A 37 2.29 -8.06 -4.00
C SER A 37 1.20 -9.12 -4.03
N PHE A 38 1.61 -10.39 -4.06
CA PHE A 38 0.70 -11.52 -4.17
C PHE A 38 0.11 -11.91 -2.80
N LEU A 39 0.85 -11.66 -1.72
CA LEU A 39 0.42 -11.86 -0.34
C LEU A 39 -0.50 -10.74 0.18
N LEU A 40 -0.63 -9.66 -0.57
CA LEU A 40 -1.22 -8.40 -0.12
C LEU A 40 -2.74 -8.29 0.00
N PRO A 41 -3.58 -9.17 -0.57
CA PRO A 41 -4.99 -9.23 -0.17
C PRO A 41 -5.18 -9.52 1.33
N LEU A 42 -4.13 -9.96 2.05
CA LEU A 42 -4.20 -10.52 3.39
C LEU A 42 -4.05 -9.51 4.56
N GLY A 43 -3.85 -8.21 4.33
CA GLY A 43 -4.16 -7.20 5.36
C GLY A 43 -3.18 -6.04 5.61
N LEU A 44 -3.58 -5.18 6.55
CA LEU A 44 -2.92 -3.92 6.96
C LEU A 44 -1.43 -4.05 7.29
N ASN A 45 -0.98 -5.22 7.77
CA ASN A 45 0.40 -5.46 8.16
C ASN A 45 1.40 -5.29 7.03
N VAL A 46 1.02 -5.64 5.80
CA VAL A 46 1.96 -5.50 4.69
C VAL A 46 2.20 -4.03 4.38
N TYR A 47 1.15 -3.20 4.40
CA TYR A 47 1.28 -1.74 4.23
C TYR A 47 2.21 -1.10 5.27
N VAL A 48 2.07 -1.49 6.54
CA VAL A 48 2.95 -1.05 7.62
C VAL A 48 4.40 -1.45 7.33
N TYR A 49 4.62 -2.66 6.84
CA TYR A 49 5.95 -3.12 6.44
C TYR A 49 6.53 -2.31 5.26
N GLN A 50 5.71 -1.97 4.24
CA GLN A 50 6.14 -1.11 3.12
C GLN A 50 6.56 0.28 3.63
N ILE A 51 5.79 0.85 4.56
CA ILE A 51 6.08 2.15 5.19
C ILE A 51 7.41 2.09 5.97
N ILE A 52 7.59 1.08 6.83
CA ILE A 52 8.81 0.93 7.64
C ILE A 52 10.06 0.80 6.75
N ILE A 53 9.99 0.02 5.66
CA ILE A 53 11.13 -0.09 4.73
C ILE A 53 11.41 1.26 4.06
N LEU A 54 10.38 1.96 3.60
CA LEU A 54 10.51 3.27 2.95
C LEU A 54 11.10 4.31 3.91
N GLU A 55 10.68 4.31 5.18
CA GLU A 55 11.18 5.21 6.22
C GLU A 55 12.61 4.88 6.64
N LYS A 56 12.95 3.60 6.80
CA LYS A 56 14.33 3.19 7.15
C LYS A 56 15.32 3.66 6.09
N ARG A 57 14.95 3.55 4.81
CA ARG A 57 15.80 3.97 3.69
C ARG A 57 15.87 5.49 3.51
N SER A 58 14.83 6.23 3.90
CA SER A 58 14.86 7.69 3.91
C SER A 58 15.68 8.22 5.10
N GLY A 59 15.52 7.65 6.30
CA GLY A 59 16.29 8.07 7.48
C GLY A 59 17.81 8.07 7.25
N ASP A 60 18.34 7.04 6.59
CA ASP A 60 19.79 6.89 6.37
C ASP A 60 20.32 7.60 5.11
N CYS A 61 19.46 7.86 4.10
CA CYS A 61 19.90 8.28 2.77
C CYS A 61 19.03 9.32 2.05
N PHE A 62 17.98 9.90 2.66
CA PHE A 62 17.05 10.79 1.95
C PHE A 62 17.72 12.04 1.36
N GLU A 63 18.70 12.60 2.06
CA GLU A 63 19.47 13.75 1.57
C GLU A 63 20.42 13.38 0.42
N LYS A 64 20.86 12.11 0.36
CA LYS A 64 21.72 11.57 -0.70
C LYS A 64 20.93 11.10 -1.93
N LEU A 65 19.60 10.97 -1.83
CA LEU A 65 18.75 10.56 -2.95
C LEU A 65 18.63 11.66 -4.01
N ASN A 66 18.74 11.23 -5.27
CA ASN A 66 18.56 12.12 -6.41
C ASN A 66 17.13 12.72 -6.39
N PRO A 67 16.88 13.94 -6.89
CA PRO A 67 15.55 14.55 -6.79
C PRO A 67 14.46 13.76 -7.52
N LYS A 68 14.82 12.99 -8.57
CA LYS A 68 13.92 12.04 -9.23
C LYS A 68 13.51 10.89 -8.31
N GLU A 69 14.45 10.33 -7.56
CA GLU A 69 14.20 9.24 -6.61
C GLU A 69 13.38 9.72 -5.41
N ARG A 70 13.64 10.94 -4.90
CA ARG A 70 12.81 11.56 -3.85
C ARG A 70 11.36 11.79 -4.31
N LYS A 71 11.15 12.17 -5.57
CA LYS A 71 9.79 12.31 -6.12
C LYS A 71 9.09 10.96 -6.24
N LEU A 72 9.81 9.92 -6.68
CA LEU A 72 9.28 8.56 -6.77
C LEU A 72 8.96 8.00 -5.38
N TRP A 73 9.87 8.15 -4.41
CA TRP A 73 9.67 7.76 -3.02
C TRP A 73 8.42 8.40 -2.42
N ARG A 74 8.27 9.74 -2.56
CA ARG A 74 7.07 10.45 -2.06
C ARG A 74 5.80 9.93 -2.69
N LYS A 75 5.83 9.60 -3.98
CA LYS A 75 4.67 9.05 -4.69
C LYS A 75 4.30 7.67 -4.16
N ILE A 76 5.28 6.78 -3.98
CA ILE A 76 5.06 5.44 -3.43
C ILE A 76 4.51 5.55 -2.00
N TYR A 77 5.18 6.33 -1.15
CA TYR A 77 4.78 6.55 0.23
C TYR A 77 3.34 7.05 0.34
N PHE A 78 2.98 8.07 -0.45
CA PHE A 78 1.63 8.61 -0.47
C PHE A 78 0.59 7.59 -0.91
N LEU A 79 0.89 6.78 -1.94
CA LEU A 79 -0.02 5.74 -2.42
C LEU A 79 -0.24 4.63 -1.39
N VAL A 80 0.83 4.16 -0.74
CA VAL A 80 0.77 3.15 0.33
C VAL A 80 -0.06 3.67 1.51
N LEU A 81 0.18 4.92 1.93
CA LEU A 81 -0.55 5.55 3.01
C LEU A 81 -2.04 5.71 2.67
N MET A 82 -2.35 6.13 1.43
CA MET A 82 -3.74 6.30 1.00
C MET A 82 -4.50 4.96 1.01
N GLN A 83 -3.87 3.88 0.51
CA GLN A 83 -4.46 2.56 0.57
C GLN A 83 -4.62 2.06 2.01
N TYR A 84 -3.65 2.31 2.89
CA TYR A 84 -3.75 1.97 4.31
C TYR A 84 -4.94 2.67 4.97
N MET A 85 -5.07 3.99 4.78
CA MET A 85 -6.20 4.76 5.34
C MET A 85 -7.55 4.31 4.79
N PHE A 86 -7.58 3.96 3.50
CA PHE A 86 -8.79 3.44 2.86
C PHE A 86 -9.19 2.08 3.43
N LEU A 87 -8.25 1.14 3.54
CA LEU A 87 -8.48 -0.16 4.18
C LEU A 87 -8.89 -0.02 5.64
N PHE A 88 -8.23 0.85 6.39
CA PHE A 88 -8.59 1.14 7.79
C PHE A 88 -10.01 1.68 7.90
N SER A 89 -10.42 2.60 7.01
CA SER A 89 -11.78 3.13 6.97
C SER A 89 -12.81 2.07 6.58
N CYS A 90 -12.51 1.22 5.59
CA CYS A 90 -13.38 0.11 5.21
C CYS A 90 -13.54 -0.90 6.35
N PHE A 91 -12.47 -1.28 7.03
CA PHE A 91 -12.51 -2.15 8.19
C PHE A 91 -13.27 -1.51 9.36
N GLY A 92 -13.01 -0.24 9.67
CA GLY A 92 -13.71 0.49 10.72
C GLY A 92 -15.21 0.66 10.43
N PHE A 93 -15.57 0.84 9.17
CA PHE A 93 -16.97 0.86 8.73
C PHE A 93 -17.63 -0.51 8.89
N LEU A 94 -17.00 -1.58 8.40
CA LEU A 94 -17.53 -2.95 8.52
C LEU A 94 -17.59 -3.46 9.96
N ALA A 95 -16.66 -3.03 10.81
CA ALA A 95 -16.62 -3.36 12.24
C ALA A 95 -17.52 -2.46 13.09
N SER A 96 -18.13 -1.43 12.50
CA SER A 96 -19.03 -0.54 13.22
C SER A 96 -20.29 -1.31 13.64
N PRO A 97 -20.69 -1.23 14.93
CA PRO A 97 -21.87 -1.94 15.44
C PRO A 97 -23.17 -1.51 14.73
N ALA A 98 -23.19 -0.35 14.06
CA ALA A 98 -24.34 0.14 13.29
C ALA A 98 -24.67 -0.73 12.05
N LEU A 99 -23.76 -1.59 11.59
CA LEU A 99 -23.95 -2.52 10.48
C LEU A 99 -24.12 -3.99 10.92
N MET A 100 -23.99 -4.26 12.23
CA MET A 100 -24.13 -5.60 12.82
C MET A 100 -25.52 -5.90 13.40
N PHE A 101 -26.47 -4.96 13.28
CA PHE A 101 -27.88 -5.13 13.66
C PHE A 101 -28.79 -5.13 12.43
#